data_AF-A0A6N9GPT5-F1
#
_entry.id   AF-A0A6N9GPT5-F1
#
_cell.length_a   1.000
_cell.length_b   1.000
_cell.length_c   1.000
_cell.angle_alpha   90.00
_cell.angle_beta   90.00
_cell.angle_gamma   90.00
#
_symmetry.space_group_name_H-M   'P 1'
#
loop_
_entity.id
_entity.type
_entity.pdbx_description
1 polymer ?
#
loop_
_entity_poly.entity_id
_entity_poly.type
_entity_poly.pdbx_seq_one_letter_code
_entity_poly.pdbx_strand_id
1 'polypeptide(L)' 'MLPRGYEHSGLTGAVIGCAMEVHSVLGAGFQEVVYQRALASEMARAGIEFGREVEMTIMYKGL' A
#
# COMPACT_ATOMS: atom_id res chain seq x y z
N MET A 1 -5.35 -12.96 -9.22
CA MET A 1 -5.43 -13.75 -7.97
C MET A 1 -4.03 -14.27 -7.67
N LEU A 2 -3.45 -13.95 -6.51
CA LEU A 2 -2.11 -14.43 -6.15
C LEU A 2 -2.13 -15.97 -5.97
N PRO A 3 -1.07 -16.70 -6.35
CA PRO A 3 -0.99 -18.15 -6.15
C PRO A 3 -1.20 -18.50 -4.67
N ARG A 4 -1.99 -19.54 -4.38
CA ARG A 4 -2.38 -19.96 -3.01
C ARG A 4 -1.22 -20.51 -2.14
N GLY A 5 0.03 -20.40 -2.60
CA GLY A 5 1.24 -20.91 -1.92
C GLY A 5 2.00 -19.86 -1.11
N TYR A 6 1.60 -18.58 -1.13
CA TYR A 6 2.27 -17.53 -0.37
C TYR A 6 1.63 -17.32 1.01
N GLU A 7 2.47 -17.28 2.04
CA GLU A 7 2.12 -17.18 3.46
C GLU A 7 1.12 -16.05 3.79
N HIS A 8 1.17 -14.94 3.03
CA HIS A 8 0.30 -13.77 3.24
C HIS A 8 -0.57 -13.42 2.04
N SER A 9 -0.84 -14.38 1.14
CA SER A 9 -1.57 -14.14 -0.12
C SER A 9 -2.88 -13.36 0.03
N GLY A 10 -3.63 -13.58 1.11
CA GLY A 10 -4.87 -12.84 1.43
C GLY A 10 -4.62 -11.37 1.75
N LEU A 11 -3.74 -11.07 2.70
CA LEU A 11 -3.39 -9.70 3.09
C LEU A 11 -2.73 -8.95 1.93
N THR A 12 -1.78 -9.58 1.25
CA THR A 12 -1.11 -8.99 0.07
C THR A 12 -2.13 -8.65 -1.02
N GLY A 13 -3.10 -9.52 -1.27
CA GLY A 13 -4.18 -9.26 -2.22
C GLY A 13 -5.04 -8.06 -1.82
N ALA A 14 -5.38 -7.94 -0.53
CA ALA A 14 -6.17 -6.83 -0.01
C ALA A 14 -5.42 -5.48 -0.12
N VAL A 15 -4.13 -5.44 0.22
CA VAL A 15 -3.29 -4.24 0.10
C VAL A 15 -3.15 -3.81 -1.37
N ILE A 16 -2.88 -4.77 -2.27
CA ILE A 16 -2.82 -4.49 -3.72
C ILE A 16 -4.17 -3.98 -4.22
N GLY A 17 -5.28 -4.57 -3.78
CA GLY A 17 -6.62 -4.11 -4.13
C GLY A 17 -6.87 -2.65 -3.75
N CYS A 18 -6.51 -2.26 -2.53
CA CYS A 18 -6.59 -0.86 -2.09
C CYS A 18 -5.76 0.07 -2.97
N ALA A 19 -4.53 -0.32 -3.30
CA ALA A 19 -3.65 0.48 -4.16
C ALA A 19 -4.18 0.59 -5.60
N MET A 20 -4.79 -0.48 -6.14
CA MET A 20 -5.42 -0.47 -7.46
C MET A 20 -6.63 0.45 -7.50
N GLU A 21 -7.47 0.45 -6.45
CA GLU A 21 -8.63 1.36 -6.35
C GLU A 21 -8.16 2.81 -6.36
N VAL A 22 -7.18 3.15 -5.52
CA VAL A 22 -6.58 4.49 -5.49
C VAL A 22 -6.05 4.90 -6.86
N HIS A 23 -5.30 4.01 -7.53
CA HIS A 23 -4.77 4.29 -8.86
C HIS A 23 -5.86 4.44 -9.92
N SER A 24 -6.93 3.65 -9.85
CA SER A 24 -8.07 3.72 -10.78
C SER A 24 -8.84 5.03 -10.62
N VAL A 25 -8.98 5.53 -9.39
CA VAL A 25 -9.73 6.76 -9.10
C VAL A 25 -8.88 8.02 -9.36
N LEU A 26 -7.62 8.04 -8.94
CA LEU A 26 -6.76 9.21 -9.06
C LEU A 26 -5.97 9.28 -10.37
N GLY A 27 -5.69 8.15 -11.02
CA GLY A 27 -4.78 8.10 -12.16
C GLY A 27 -3.35 8.53 -11.80
N ALA A 28 -2.58 8.96 -12.80
CA ALA A 28 -1.21 9.46 -12.63
C ALA A 28 -1.15 10.99 -12.61
N GLY A 29 -0.16 11.57 -11.92
CA GLY A 29 0.16 13.01 -12.01
C GLY A 29 0.08 13.79 -10.69
N PHE A 30 -0.30 13.14 -9.59
CA PHE A 30 -0.33 13.78 -8.27
C PHE A 30 0.99 13.62 -7.50
N GLN A 31 1.17 14.45 -6.47
CA GLN A 31 2.26 14.31 -5.52
C GLN A 31 2.08 13.02 -4.70
N GLU A 32 3.19 12.40 -4.30
CA GLU A 32 3.19 11.15 -3.52
C GLU A 32 2.29 11.21 -2.28
N VAL A 33 2.31 12.35 -1.56
CA VAL A 33 1.48 12.57 -0.36
C VAL A 33 -0.02 12.39 -0.62
N VAL A 34 -0.49 12.64 -1.85
CA VAL A 34 -1.89 12.44 -2.23
C VAL A 34 -2.20 10.95 -2.29
N TYR A 35 -1.33 10.16 -2.93
CA TYR A 35 -1.48 8.71 -2.99
C TYR A 35 -1.37 8.07 -1.60
N GLN A 36 -0.43 8.51 -0.76
CA GLN A 36 -0.30 7.99 0.60
C GLN A 36 -1.59 8.23 1.43
N ARG A 37 -2.20 9.43 1.32
CA ARG A 37 -3.44 9.74 2.03
C ARG A 37 -4.63 8.94 1.51
N ALA A 38 -4.75 8.80 0.19
CA ALA A 38 -5.80 8.01 -0.43
C ALA A 38 -5.68 6.52 -0.05
N LEU A 39 -4.47 5.98 -0.10
CA LEU A 39 -4.20 4.59 0.29
C LEU A 39 -4.47 4.34 1.76
N ALA A 40 -4.09 5.28 2.65
CA ALA A 40 -4.45 5.21 4.06
C ALA A 40 -5.97 5.16 4.28
N SER A 41 -6.73 5.97 3.54
CA SER A 41 -8.19 5.95 3.59
C SER A 41 -8.76 4.60 3.14
N GLU A 42 -8.28 4.05 2.02
CA GLU A 42 -8.77 2.75 1.51
C GLU A 42 -8.39 1.59 2.42
N MET A 43 -7.16 1.56 2.95
CA MET A 43 -6.74 0.54 3.91
C MET A 43 -7.55 0.59 5.22
N ALA A 44 -7.88 1.81 5.70
CA ALA A 44 -8.76 1.98 6.87
C ALA A 44 -10.18 1.44 6.59
N ARG A 45 -10.74 1.71 5.40
CA ARG A 45 -12.05 1.19 4.98
C ARG A 45 -12.05 -0.34 4.83
N ALA A 46 -10.93 -0.91 4.40
CA ALA A 46 -10.73 -2.36 4.31
C ALA A 46 -10.46 -3.03 5.67
N GLY A 47 -10.37 -2.25 6.76
CA GLY A 47 -10.08 -2.77 8.10
C GLY A 47 -8.65 -3.30 8.26
N ILE A 48 -7.72 -2.83 7.43
CA ILE A 48 -6.31 -3.22 7.48
C ILE A 48 -5.61 -2.29 8.47
N GLU A 49 -4.86 -2.84 9.42
CA GLU A 49 -3.98 -2.05 10.28
C GLU A 49 -2.72 -1.61 9.52
N PHE A 50 -2.37 -0.33 9.61
CA PHE A 50 -1.20 0.22 8.94
C PHE A 50 -0.58 1.39 9.72
N GLY A 51 0.72 1.60 9.50
CA GLY A 51 1.43 2.82 9.90
C GLY A 51 1.64 3.74 8.70
N ARG A 52 1.67 5.05 8.94
CA ARG A 52 2.06 6.06 7.93
C ARG A 52 3.44 6.58 8.27
N GLU A 53 4.25 6.81 7.24
CA GLU A 53 5.59 7.42 7.38
C GLU A 53 6.44 6.70 8.45
N VAL A 54 6.35 5.37 8.49
CA VAL A 54 7.14 4.57 9.43
C VAL A 54 8.60 4.78 9.12
N GLU A 55 9.35 5.32 10.08
CA GLU A 55 10.79 5.47 9.96
C GLU A 55 11.42 4.09 9.73
N MET A 56 12.18 3.96 8.65
CA MET A 56 12.95 2.76 8.35
C MET A 56 14.41 3.14 8.22
N THR A 57 15.27 2.39 8.88
CA THR A 57 16.71 2.51 8.66
C THR A 57 17.03 2.04 7.24
N ILE A 58 17.42 2.98 6.38
CA ILE A 58 17.87 2.67 5.03
C ILE A 58 19.38 2.54 5.07
N MET A 59 19.87 1.36 4.71
CA MET A 59 21.30 1.13 4.45
C MET A 59 21.55 1.32 2.96
N TYR A 60 22.32 2.33 2.58
CA TYR A 60 22.73 2.53 1.19
C TYR A 60 24.16 2.02 0.99
N LYS A 61 24.31 0.91 0.26
CA LYS A 61 25.61 0.27 -0.02
C LYS A 61 26.40 -0.13 1.25
N GLY A 62 25.69 -0.51 2.32
CA GLY A 62 26.31 -0.90 3.58
C GLY A 62 26.69 0.27 4.49
N LEU A 63 26.22 1.49 4.18
CA LEU A 63 26.28 2.69 5.02
C LEU A 63 24.89 3.07 5.52
#